data_AF-A0A3B4EC56-F1
#
_entry.id   AF-A0A3B4EC56-F1
#
_cell.length_a   1.000
_cell.length_b   1.000
_cell.length_c   1.000
_cell.angle_alpha   90.00
_cell.angle_beta   90.00
_cell.angle_gamma   90.00
#
_symmetry.space_group_name_H-M   'P 1'
#
loop_
_entity.id
_entity.type
_entity.pdbx_description
1 polymer ?
#
loop_
_entity_poly.entity_id
_entity_poly.type
_entity_poly.pdbx_seq_one_letter_code
_entity_poly.pdbx_strand_id
1 'polypeptide(L)'
;MCNNCLYVIKCICVVMLMLCLLLLLSVLGHAEPRRRRDAAARGGVYEHLGGAPRRRKLYCATKYHLQIHPNGKIDGSLEEDNPLSILEITAVDVGVVAIKGLFSGRYLAMNEKGRLYASVSCEFVERIHELGYNTYASRHHSTTQSPGTGGNKRRAQAKKPWYVSINGKGRPRRGFKTRGTDKASLFLPRVLGNKDHEMVRSLLEGQQRRTGHRRVRVGRAERRKRRHRGHKGHTGRDDT
;
A
#
# COMPACT_ATOMS: atom_id res chain seq x y z
N MET A 1 -37.66 15.98 -48.05
CA MET A 1 -37.41 15.06 -46.91
C MET A 1 -35.90 14.97 -46.68
N CYS A 2 -35.32 15.27 -45.54
CA CYS A 2 -35.29 16.57 -44.84
C CYS A 2 -33.87 16.71 -44.26
N ASN A 3 -33.07 17.68 -44.71
CA ASN A 3 -31.76 18.01 -44.11
C ASN A 3 -31.85 18.29 -42.60
N ASN A 4 -33.03 18.74 -42.15
CA ASN A 4 -33.37 18.93 -40.74
C ASN A 4 -33.36 17.61 -39.93
N CYS A 5 -33.74 16.48 -40.53
CA CYS A 5 -33.79 15.20 -39.83
C CYS A 5 -32.38 14.65 -39.57
N LEU A 6 -31.47 14.82 -40.53
CA LEU A 6 -30.06 14.45 -40.37
C LEU A 6 -29.36 15.36 -39.35
N TYR A 7 -29.75 16.64 -39.28
CA TYR A 7 -29.23 17.59 -38.30
C TYR A 7 -29.67 17.22 -36.88
N VAL A 8 -30.94 16.86 -36.68
CA VAL A 8 -31.47 16.42 -35.39
C VAL A 8 -30.79 15.13 -34.91
N ILE A 9 -30.59 14.14 -35.80
CA ILE A 9 -29.90 12.90 -35.45
C ILE A 9 -28.43 13.15 -35.07
N LYS A 10 -27.71 13.99 -35.84
CA LYS A 10 -26.33 14.38 -35.51
C LYS A 10 -26.27 15.11 -34.16
N CYS A 11 -27.22 16.00 -33.89
CA CYS A 11 -27.28 16.75 -32.65
C CYS A 11 -27.53 15.82 -31.45
N ILE A 12 -28.45 14.86 -31.58
CA ILE A 12 -28.74 13.85 -30.54
C ILE A 12 -27.50 12.97 -30.30
N CYS A 13 -26.81 12.52 -31.34
CA CYS A 13 -25.59 11.71 -31.20
C CYS A 13 -24.46 12.46 -30.50
N VAL A 14 -24.25 13.74 -30.82
CA VAL A 14 -23.22 14.56 -30.15
C VAL A 14 -23.57 14.80 -28.69
N VAL A 15 -24.85 15.08 -28.37
CA VAL A 15 -25.30 15.24 -26.98
C VAL A 15 -25.13 13.94 -26.20
N MET A 16 -25.46 12.79 -26.79
CA MET A 16 -25.27 11.48 -26.15
C MET A 16 -23.79 11.13 -25.95
N LEU A 17 -22.92 11.46 -26.91
CA LEU A 17 -21.47 11.30 -26.76
C LEU A 17 -20.89 12.20 -25.65
N MET A 18 -21.35 13.44 -25.56
CA MET A 18 -20.93 14.38 -24.50
C MET A 18 -21.41 13.93 -23.12
N LEU A 19 -22.65 13.45 -23.00
CA LEU A 19 -23.19 12.88 -21.76
C LEU A 19 -22.43 11.61 -21.35
N CYS A 20 -22.09 10.74 -22.31
CA CYS A 20 -21.32 9.52 -22.06
C CYS A 20 -19.88 9.84 -21.63
N LEU A 21 -19.25 10.85 -22.23
CA LEU A 21 -17.92 11.33 -21.84
C LEU A 21 -17.95 11.98 -20.44
N LEU A 22 -18.98 12.76 -20.12
CA LEU A 22 -19.17 13.33 -18.77
C LEU A 22 -19.38 12.24 -17.73
N LEU A 23 -20.16 11.20 -18.05
CA LEU A 23 -20.32 10.00 -17.21
C LEU A 23 -18.99 9.26 -17.04
N LEU A 24 -18.24 9.02 -18.11
CA LEU A 24 -16.92 8.37 -18.04
C LEU A 24 -15.92 9.18 -17.20
N LEU A 25 -15.91 10.51 -17.33
CA LEU A 25 -15.07 11.39 -16.51
C LEU A 25 -15.50 11.38 -15.04
N SER A 26 -16.79 11.24 -14.74
CA SER A 26 -17.28 11.07 -13.37
C SER A 26 -16.88 9.72 -12.75
N VAL A 27 -16.85 8.65 -13.54
CA VAL A 27 -16.44 7.29 -13.12
C VAL A 27 -14.92 7.16 -12.99
N LEU A 28 -14.15 7.83 -13.86
CA LEU A 28 -12.68 7.89 -13.81
C LEU A 28 -12.16 8.95 -12.83
N GLY A 29 -13.01 9.88 -12.39
CA GLY A 29 -12.66 11.01 -11.51
C GLY A 29 -12.69 10.70 -10.00
N HIS A 30 -12.92 9.46 -9.57
CA HIS A 30 -12.86 9.06 -8.16
C HIS A 30 -11.77 8.02 -7.87
N ALA A 31 -10.54 8.32 -8.33
CA ALA A 31 -9.34 7.83 -7.68
C ALA A 31 -8.71 8.96 -6.85
N GLU A 32 -9.50 9.53 -5.94
CA GLU A 32 -8.97 10.40 -4.89
C GLU A 32 -8.02 9.53 -4.05
N PRO A 33 -6.72 9.86 -3.93
CA PRO A 33 -5.88 9.21 -2.94
C PRO A 33 -6.51 9.54 -1.59
N ARG A 34 -7.20 8.56 -0.98
CA ARG A 34 -7.88 8.72 0.32
C ARG A 34 -6.97 9.52 1.23
N ARG A 35 -7.34 10.79 1.47
CA ARG A 35 -6.55 11.69 2.31
C ARG A 35 -6.41 11.02 3.67
N ARG A 36 -5.16 10.74 4.00
CA ARG A 36 -4.65 10.24 5.27
C ARG A 36 -5.33 11.04 6.38
N ARG A 37 -6.21 10.40 7.15
CA ARG A 37 -6.49 10.89 8.50
C ARG A 37 -5.23 10.59 9.30
N ASP A 38 -4.49 11.63 9.66
CA ASP A 38 -3.33 11.50 10.53
C ASP A 38 -3.81 10.97 11.89
N ALA A 39 -3.67 9.66 12.09
CA ALA A 39 -4.01 8.95 13.32
C ALA A 39 -3.00 9.20 14.46
N ALA A 40 -2.07 10.15 14.29
CA ALA A 40 -1.00 10.42 15.25
C ALA A 40 -1.46 11.15 16.53
N ALA A 41 -2.72 11.57 16.65
CA ALA A 41 -3.15 12.52 17.69
C ALA A 41 -4.10 11.98 18.77
N ARG A 42 -4.48 10.70 18.77
CA ARG A 42 -5.33 10.14 19.83
C ARG A 42 -4.83 8.78 20.29
N GLY A 43 -3.97 8.79 21.31
CA GLY A 43 -3.65 7.61 22.11
C GLY A 43 -4.92 7.13 22.80
N GLY A 44 -5.45 6.02 22.33
CA GLY A 44 -6.56 5.32 22.97
C GLY A 44 -6.13 3.91 23.35
N VAL A 45 -6.73 3.40 24.43
CA VAL A 45 -6.86 2.05 25.05
C VAL A 45 -6.17 0.82 24.39
N TYR A 46 -5.85 0.84 23.11
CA TYR A 46 -5.14 -0.19 22.34
C TYR A 46 -3.62 0.06 22.24
N GLU A 47 -2.98 0.70 23.21
CA GLU A 47 -1.56 1.06 23.14
C GLU A 47 -0.60 -0.16 23.12
N HIS A 48 -1.03 -1.31 23.63
CA HIS A 48 -0.34 -2.59 23.45
C HIS A 48 -0.50 -3.17 22.02
N LEU A 49 -1.56 -2.81 21.30
CA LEU A 49 -1.67 -2.99 19.83
C LEU A 49 -0.93 -1.87 19.07
N GLY A 50 -0.56 -0.79 19.77
CA GLY A 50 0.51 0.13 19.41
C GLY A 50 0.21 1.11 18.31
N GLY A 51 -0.98 1.73 18.29
CA GLY A 51 -1.34 2.91 17.49
C GLY A 51 -0.94 2.88 16.01
N ALA A 52 -1.88 2.91 15.07
CA ALA A 52 -1.50 2.96 13.65
C ALA A 52 -0.81 4.31 13.32
N PRO A 53 0.36 4.32 12.65
CA PRO A 53 1.12 3.17 12.16
C PRO A 53 2.00 2.49 13.23
N ARG A 54 1.93 1.16 13.32
CA ARG A 54 2.72 0.37 14.27
C ARG A 54 3.94 -0.25 13.61
N ARG A 55 5.12 -0.02 14.18
CA ARG A 55 6.38 -0.62 13.71
C ARG A 55 6.63 -1.97 14.37
N ARG A 56 6.73 -3.03 13.59
CA ARG A 56 6.83 -4.41 14.05
C ARG A 56 7.69 -5.24 13.11
N LYS A 57 8.14 -6.40 13.58
CA LYS A 57 8.59 -7.48 12.71
C LYS A 57 7.52 -8.57 12.67
N LEU A 58 7.26 -9.14 11.50
CA LEU A 58 6.32 -10.25 11.35
C LEU A 58 7.08 -11.57 11.37
N TYR A 59 7.09 -12.22 12.54
CA TYR A 59 7.77 -13.50 12.74
C TYR A 59 6.82 -14.66 12.41
N CYS A 60 7.09 -15.36 11.30
CA CYS A 60 6.30 -16.50 10.86
C CYS A 60 6.46 -17.67 11.83
N ALA A 61 5.42 -18.48 12.04
CA ALA A 61 5.54 -19.71 12.84
C ALA A 61 6.50 -20.74 12.21
N THR A 62 6.92 -20.55 10.96
CA THR A 62 8.03 -21.27 10.31
C THR A 62 9.42 -20.76 10.68
N LYS A 63 9.51 -19.84 11.65
CA LYS A 63 10.75 -19.31 12.26
C LYS A 63 11.51 -18.26 11.44
N TYR A 64 10.87 -17.65 10.44
CA TYR A 64 11.45 -16.58 9.63
C TYR A 64 10.74 -15.25 9.87
N HIS A 65 11.48 -14.14 9.88
CA HIS A 65 10.91 -12.80 9.78
C HIS A 65 10.63 -12.46 8.32
N LEU A 66 9.41 -12.03 8.02
CA LEU A 66 9.07 -11.53 6.68
C LEU A 66 9.90 -10.29 6.36
N GLN A 67 10.52 -10.27 5.18
CA GLN A 67 11.29 -9.12 4.69
C GLN A 67 10.86 -8.66 3.31
N ILE A 68 11.01 -7.36 3.06
CA ILE A 68 10.60 -6.70 1.82
C ILE A 68 11.81 -5.98 1.22
N HIS A 69 12.31 -6.50 0.11
CA HIS A 69 13.52 -5.98 -0.54
C HIS A 69 13.23 -4.75 -1.41
N PRO A 70 14.18 -3.80 -1.54
CA PRO A 70 14.04 -2.65 -2.45
C PRO A 70 13.88 -3.05 -3.93
N ASN A 71 14.38 -4.22 -4.33
CA ASN A 71 14.25 -4.77 -5.69
C ASN A 71 12.88 -5.43 -5.96
N GLY A 72 11.98 -5.48 -4.97
CA GLY A 72 10.65 -6.04 -5.10
C GLY A 72 10.49 -7.50 -4.66
N LYS A 73 11.58 -8.18 -4.30
CA LYS A 73 11.56 -9.55 -3.78
C LYS A 73 10.94 -9.58 -2.37
N ILE A 74 10.19 -10.65 -2.10
CA ILE A 74 9.65 -10.99 -0.78
C ILE A 74 10.16 -12.38 -0.40
N ASP A 75 10.71 -12.52 0.79
CA ASP A 75 11.12 -13.79 1.39
C ASP A 75 11.18 -13.66 2.92
N GLY A 76 11.68 -14.69 3.59
CA GLY A 76 11.90 -14.73 5.04
C GLY A 76 13.39 -14.77 5.37
N SER A 77 13.77 -14.06 6.44
CA SER A 77 15.12 -14.10 7.01
C SER A 77 15.13 -14.78 8.37
N LEU A 78 16.26 -15.40 8.73
CA LEU A 78 16.56 -15.88 10.09
C LEU A 78 17.31 -14.83 10.91
N GLU A 79 17.85 -13.80 10.25
CA GLU A 79 18.62 -12.75 10.90
C GLU A 79 17.71 -11.87 11.75
N GLU A 80 17.99 -11.81 13.05
CA GLU A 80 17.23 -10.96 13.95
C GLU A 80 17.48 -9.48 13.68
N ASP A 81 18.72 -9.05 13.42
CA ASP A 81 19.09 -7.64 13.24
C ASP A 81 19.00 -7.17 11.77
N ASN A 82 17.99 -7.62 11.02
CA ASN A 82 17.84 -7.29 9.61
C ASN A 82 16.86 -6.12 9.36
N PRO A 83 17.31 -4.97 8.78
CA PRO A 83 16.48 -3.80 8.55
C PRO A 83 15.34 -4.04 7.55
N LEU A 84 15.49 -4.97 6.61
CA LEU A 84 14.46 -5.28 5.61
C LEU A 84 13.25 -6.00 6.23
N SER A 85 13.39 -6.52 7.45
CA SER A 85 12.32 -7.13 8.23
C SER A 85 11.56 -6.14 9.13
N ILE A 86 12.01 -4.88 9.19
CA ILE A 86 11.33 -3.82 9.96
C ILE A 86 10.17 -3.28 9.12
N LEU A 87 8.95 -3.55 9.58
CA LEU A 87 7.72 -3.25 8.87
C LEU A 87 6.92 -2.17 9.61
N GLU A 88 6.26 -1.32 8.83
CA GLU A 88 5.25 -0.37 9.29
C GLU A 88 3.88 -0.90 8.88
N ILE A 89 3.05 -1.26 9.86
CA ILE A 89 1.70 -1.77 9.65
C ILE A 89 0.73 -0.63 9.93
N THR A 90 -0.02 -0.22 8.91
CA THR A 90 -1.00 0.85 9.00
C THR A 90 -2.40 0.29 8.85
N ALA A 91 -3.28 0.50 9.82
CA ALA A 91 -4.70 0.21 9.66
C ALA A 91 -5.29 1.20 8.64
N VAL A 92 -5.85 0.66 7.56
CA VAL A 92 -6.49 1.46 6.49
C VAL A 92 -8.02 1.37 6.55
N ASP A 93 -8.53 0.33 7.20
CA ASP A 93 -9.95 0.09 7.46
C ASP A 93 -10.07 -0.85 8.68
N VAL A 94 -11.29 -1.07 9.18
CA VAL A 94 -11.55 -2.01 10.27
C VAL A 94 -11.10 -3.41 9.85
N GLY A 95 -10.08 -3.94 10.54
CA GLY A 95 -9.50 -5.25 10.25
C GLY A 95 -8.72 -5.32 8.93
N VAL A 96 -8.39 -4.18 8.30
CA VAL A 96 -7.59 -4.14 7.06
C VAL A 96 -6.36 -3.28 7.26
N VAL A 97 -5.22 -3.82 6.82
CA VAL A 97 -3.91 -3.21 6.98
C VAL A 97 -3.17 -3.09 5.66
N ALA A 98 -2.35 -2.04 5.56
CA ALA A 98 -1.27 -1.94 4.61
C ALA A 98 0.05 -2.22 5.35
N ILE A 99 0.89 -3.09 4.78
CA ILE A 99 2.16 -3.52 5.39
C ILE A 99 3.31 -2.99 4.53
N LYS A 100 4.09 -2.05 5.06
CA LYS A 100 5.20 -1.41 4.36
C LYS A 100 6.53 -1.84 4.93
N GLY A 101 7.50 -2.17 4.08
CA GLY A 101 8.89 -2.31 4.49
C GLY A 101 9.48 -0.93 4.73
N LEU A 102 9.89 -0.63 5.96
CA LEU A 102 10.30 0.73 6.33
C LEU A 102 11.53 1.18 5.54
N PHE A 103 12.52 0.29 5.38
CA PHE A 103 13.78 0.56 4.70
C PHE A 103 13.67 0.47 3.18
N SER A 104 12.86 -0.45 2.65
CA SER A 104 12.62 -0.53 1.20
C SER A 104 11.65 0.53 0.69
N GLY A 105 10.81 1.09 1.57
CA GLY A 105 9.78 2.05 1.22
C GLY A 105 8.62 1.45 0.41
N ARG A 106 8.59 0.12 0.24
CA ARG A 106 7.60 -0.60 -0.58
C ARG A 106 6.59 -1.36 0.26
N TYR A 107 5.41 -1.60 -0.28
CA TYR A 107 4.34 -2.34 0.38
C TYR A 107 4.38 -3.81 -0.01
N LEU A 108 4.12 -4.70 0.94
CA LEU A 108 3.80 -6.08 0.64
C LEU A 108 2.56 -6.10 -0.26
N ALA A 109 2.55 -6.96 -1.27
CA ALA A 109 1.41 -7.13 -2.16
C ALA A 109 1.30 -8.59 -2.60
N MET A 110 0.12 -8.96 -3.10
CA MET A 110 -0.13 -10.26 -3.71
C MET A 110 -0.84 -10.05 -5.05
N ASN A 111 -0.37 -10.71 -6.10
CA ASN A 111 -0.99 -10.62 -7.42
C ASN A 111 -2.01 -11.74 -7.68
N GLU A 112 -2.69 -11.66 -8.82
CA GLU A 112 -3.67 -12.64 -9.29
C GLU A 112 -3.12 -14.07 -9.46
N LYS A 113 -1.80 -14.22 -9.65
CA LYS A 113 -1.12 -15.52 -9.67
C LYS A 113 -0.74 -16.01 -8.27
N GLY A 114 -1.20 -15.32 -7.24
CA GLY A 114 -0.91 -15.57 -5.82
C GLY A 114 0.56 -15.37 -5.44
N ARG A 115 1.37 -14.66 -6.24
CA ARG A 115 2.78 -14.38 -5.88
C ARG A 115 2.81 -13.17 -4.96
N LEU A 116 3.61 -13.26 -3.90
CA LEU A 116 3.99 -12.10 -3.10
C LEU A 116 5.04 -11.29 -3.85
N TYR A 117 4.90 -9.97 -3.82
CA TYR A 117 5.83 -9.00 -4.42
C TYR A 117 5.73 -7.68 -3.67
N ALA A 118 6.65 -6.74 -3.95
CA ALA A 118 6.57 -5.40 -3.40
C ALA A 118 5.93 -4.39 -4.38
N SER A 119 4.99 -3.59 -3.90
CA SER A 119 4.18 -2.62 -4.67
C SER A 119 4.22 -1.22 -4.04
N VAL A 120 3.51 -0.27 -4.67
CA VAL A 120 3.25 1.08 -4.14
C VAL A 120 2.15 1.11 -3.09
N SER A 121 1.23 0.15 -3.13
CA SER A 121 0.15 -0.04 -2.16
C SER A 121 -0.44 -1.45 -2.30
N CYS A 122 -0.94 -1.99 -1.19
CA CYS A 122 -1.81 -3.17 -1.17
C CYS A 122 -2.46 -3.28 0.21
N GLU A 123 -3.57 -4.02 0.28
CA GLU A 123 -4.37 -4.17 1.48
C GLU A 123 -4.57 -5.65 1.81
N PHE A 124 -4.43 -5.97 3.09
CA PHE A 124 -4.66 -7.29 3.64
C PHE A 124 -5.68 -7.22 4.76
N VAL A 125 -6.59 -8.17 4.79
CA VAL A 125 -7.46 -8.42 5.94
C VAL A 125 -6.62 -9.09 7.02
N GLU A 126 -6.41 -8.37 8.13
CA GLU A 126 -5.74 -8.86 9.32
C GLU A 126 -6.76 -9.54 10.23
N ARG A 127 -6.47 -10.78 10.63
CA ARG A 127 -7.24 -11.49 11.66
C ARG A 127 -6.31 -11.99 12.74
N ILE A 128 -6.67 -11.70 13.98
CA ILE A 128 -6.05 -12.28 15.16
C ILE A 128 -6.45 -13.75 15.20
N HIS A 129 -5.45 -14.62 15.29
CA HIS A 129 -5.58 -16.05 15.51
C HIS A 129 -5.16 -16.36 16.95
N GLU A 130 -5.14 -17.64 17.29
CA GLU A 130 -4.89 -18.12 18.64
C GLU A 130 -3.42 -17.88 19.01
N LEU A 131 -3.15 -17.81 20.32
CA LEU A 131 -1.79 -17.70 20.87
C LEU A 131 -1.01 -16.46 20.36
N GLY A 132 -1.73 -15.40 19.96
CA GLY A 132 -1.14 -14.12 19.56
C GLY A 132 -0.61 -14.07 18.11
N TYR A 133 -0.79 -15.12 17.32
CA TYR A 133 -0.49 -15.08 15.89
C TYR A 133 -1.58 -14.35 15.12
N ASN A 134 -1.20 -13.69 14.03
CA ASN A 134 -2.12 -13.09 13.09
C ASN A 134 -2.02 -13.77 11.72
N THR A 135 -3.10 -13.67 10.95
CA THR A 135 -3.12 -14.01 9.53
C THR A 135 -3.39 -12.76 8.70
N TYR A 136 -2.83 -12.72 7.49
CA TYR A 136 -2.99 -11.63 6.54
C TYR A 136 -3.50 -12.17 5.22
N ALA A 137 -4.80 -12.03 4.97
CA ALA A 137 -5.43 -12.46 3.73
C ALA A 137 -5.46 -11.32 2.71
N SER A 138 -5.20 -11.59 1.43
CA SER A 138 -5.40 -10.60 0.36
C SER A 138 -6.85 -10.10 0.39
N ARG A 139 -7.05 -8.77 0.36
CA ARG A 139 -8.40 -8.19 0.28
C ARG A 139 -9.09 -8.50 -1.04
N HIS A 140 -8.31 -8.70 -2.10
CA HIS A 140 -8.82 -8.78 -3.48
C HIS A 140 -8.78 -10.18 -4.09
N HIS A 141 -8.04 -11.12 -3.49
CA HIS A 141 -7.82 -12.44 -4.09
C HIS A 141 -8.32 -13.58 -3.21
N SER A 142 -9.15 -14.43 -3.81
CA SER A 142 -9.70 -15.65 -3.20
C SER A 142 -10.03 -16.68 -4.29
N THR A 143 -10.14 -17.95 -3.92
CA THR A 143 -10.64 -19.00 -4.82
C THR A 143 -12.08 -19.32 -4.45
N THR A 144 -12.99 -19.29 -5.42
CA THR A 144 -14.34 -19.82 -5.26
C THR A 144 -14.28 -21.34 -5.22
N GLN A 145 -14.73 -21.96 -4.13
CA GLN A 145 -14.90 -23.42 -4.11
C GLN A 145 -16.22 -23.76 -4.79
N SER A 146 -16.16 -24.58 -5.84
CA SER A 146 -17.36 -25.17 -6.43
C SER A 146 -18.04 -26.06 -5.38
N PRO A 147 -19.38 -26.09 -5.31
CA PRO A 147 -20.08 -27.09 -4.51
C PRO A 147 -19.64 -28.48 -4.99
N GLY A 148 -19.04 -29.28 -4.12
CA GLY A 148 -18.61 -30.63 -4.48
C GLY A 148 -19.78 -31.48 -4.99
N THR A 149 -19.49 -32.44 -5.86
CA THR A 149 -20.44 -33.33 -6.54
C THR A 149 -21.17 -34.33 -5.61
N GLY A 150 -21.30 -34.04 -4.31
CA GLY A 150 -21.77 -35.05 -3.33
C GLY A 150 -22.23 -34.54 -1.95
N GLY A 151 -22.77 -33.32 -1.82
CA GLY A 151 -23.35 -32.93 -0.54
C GLY A 151 -24.07 -31.58 -0.56
N ASN A 152 -25.29 -31.56 -0.01
CA ASN A 152 -26.18 -30.43 0.29
C ASN A 152 -25.95 -29.13 -0.51
N LYS A 153 -26.82 -28.90 -1.51
CA LYS A 153 -26.97 -27.72 -2.39
C LYS A 153 -27.20 -26.36 -1.68
N ARG A 154 -26.99 -26.25 -0.35
CA ARG A 154 -27.26 -25.06 0.47
C ARG A 154 -26.02 -24.35 1.02
N ARG A 155 -24.79 -24.84 0.78
CA ARG A 155 -23.59 -24.07 1.12
C ARG A 155 -23.35 -23.02 0.05
N ALA A 156 -23.60 -21.75 0.39
CA ALA A 156 -23.15 -20.59 -0.38
C ALA A 156 -21.70 -20.83 -0.85
N GLN A 157 -21.37 -20.43 -2.09
CA GLN A 157 -20.04 -20.61 -2.66
C GLN A 157 -18.97 -20.07 -1.69
N ALA A 158 -18.30 -20.99 -0.99
CA ALA A 158 -17.34 -20.62 0.04
C ALA A 158 -16.10 -20.05 -0.66
N LYS A 159 -15.87 -18.74 -0.49
CA LYS A 159 -14.64 -18.10 -0.95
C LYS A 159 -13.51 -18.52 -0.02
N LYS A 160 -12.49 -19.19 -0.57
CA LYS A 160 -11.25 -19.52 0.11
C LYS A 160 -10.27 -18.33 -0.02
N PRO A 161 -10.04 -17.54 1.03
CA PRO A 161 -9.10 -16.42 0.98
C PRO A 161 -7.66 -16.90 0.74
N TRP A 162 -6.86 -16.02 0.15
CA TRP A 162 -5.43 -16.26 -0.09
C TRP A 162 -4.59 -15.53 0.95
N TYR A 163 -3.70 -16.23 1.63
CA TYR A 163 -2.92 -15.69 2.73
C TYR A 163 -1.48 -15.38 2.32
N VAL A 164 -0.92 -14.33 2.93
CA VAL A 164 0.53 -14.15 3.01
C VAL A 164 1.10 -15.40 3.67
N SER A 165 2.15 -15.97 3.08
CA SER A 165 2.72 -17.21 3.62
C SER A 165 4.19 -17.41 3.25
N ILE A 166 5.02 -17.76 4.25
CA ILE A 166 6.44 -18.08 4.13
C ILE A 166 6.67 -19.52 4.59
N ASN A 167 7.22 -20.36 3.72
CA ASN A 167 7.46 -21.78 4.04
C ASN A 167 8.67 -21.99 4.98
N GLY A 168 8.91 -23.24 5.38
CA GLY A 168 10.05 -23.60 6.25
C GLY A 168 11.45 -23.41 5.64
N LYS A 169 11.55 -22.97 4.38
CA LYS A 169 12.80 -22.62 3.69
C LYS A 169 12.92 -21.10 3.46
N GLY A 170 12.11 -20.29 4.15
CA GLY A 170 12.08 -18.84 3.99
C GLY A 170 11.49 -18.35 2.65
N ARG A 171 10.89 -19.23 1.82
CA ARG A 171 10.37 -18.84 0.51
C ARG A 171 8.88 -18.54 0.55
N PRO A 172 8.38 -17.53 -0.19
CA PRO A 172 6.97 -17.22 -0.25
C PRO A 172 6.18 -18.34 -0.96
N ARG A 173 4.99 -18.65 -0.44
CA ARG A 173 4.04 -19.58 -1.06
C ARG A 173 3.07 -18.85 -1.97
N ARG A 174 2.46 -19.60 -2.89
CA ARG A 174 1.38 -19.08 -3.75
C ARG A 174 0.07 -18.98 -2.96
N GLY A 175 -0.59 -17.83 -3.00
CA GLY A 175 -1.82 -17.52 -2.28
C GLY A 175 -2.90 -18.61 -2.39
N PHE A 176 -3.21 -19.10 -3.59
CA PHE A 176 -4.22 -20.16 -3.78
C PHE A 176 -3.89 -21.49 -3.08
N LYS A 177 -2.61 -21.75 -2.79
CA LYS A 177 -2.14 -22.94 -2.07
C LYS A 177 -2.14 -22.79 -0.55
N THR A 178 -2.47 -21.61 -0.03
CA THR A 178 -2.42 -21.32 1.41
C THR A 178 -3.74 -21.63 2.11
N ARG A 179 -3.68 -21.77 3.43
CA ARG A 179 -4.82 -21.78 4.36
C ARG A 179 -4.48 -20.93 5.58
N GLY A 180 -5.50 -20.42 6.26
CA GLY A 180 -5.32 -19.60 7.47
C GLY A 180 -4.77 -20.38 8.65
N THR A 181 -4.97 -21.69 8.68
CA THR A 181 -4.45 -22.61 9.72
C THR A 181 -3.05 -23.14 9.43
N ASP A 182 -2.49 -22.87 8.24
CA ASP A 182 -1.13 -23.30 7.91
C ASP A 182 -0.14 -22.56 8.82
N LYS A 183 0.81 -23.25 9.48
CA LYS A 183 1.92 -22.60 10.20
C LYS A 183 2.65 -21.55 9.35
N ALA A 184 2.77 -21.82 8.06
CA ALA A 184 3.39 -20.90 7.10
C ALA A 184 2.59 -19.61 6.86
N SER A 185 1.34 -19.51 7.30
CA SER A 185 0.48 -18.32 7.17
C SER A 185 0.27 -17.59 8.50
N LEU A 186 0.83 -18.11 9.60
CA LEU A 186 0.72 -17.54 10.94
C LEU A 186 1.92 -16.66 11.23
N PHE A 187 1.68 -15.40 11.59
CA PHE A 187 2.73 -14.43 11.88
C PHE A 187 2.51 -13.78 13.24
N LEU A 188 3.50 -13.85 14.12
CA LEU A 188 3.54 -13.14 15.39
C LEU A 188 4.11 -11.73 15.16
N PRO A 189 3.34 -10.65 15.41
CA PRO A 189 3.86 -9.29 15.34
C PRO A 189 4.77 -9.02 16.55
N ARG A 190 6.09 -9.06 16.36
CA ARG A 190 7.10 -8.77 17.39
C ARG A 190 7.34 -7.26 17.49
N VAL A 191 7.46 -6.76 18.72
CA VAL A 191 7.95 -5.40 19.01
C VAL A 191 9.41 -5.30 18.57
N LEU A 192 9.83 -4.10 18.17
CA LEU A 192 11.20 -3.83 17.75
C LEU A 192 12.16 -3.88 18.94
N GLY A 193 13.36 -4.42 18.73
CA GLY A 193 14.43 -4.38 19.73
C GLY A 193 15.20 -3.06 19.71
N ASN A 194 16.15 -2.89 20.64
CA ASN A 194 16.96 -1.66 20.75
C ASN A 194 17.73 -1.35 19.46
N LYS A 195 18.40 -2.34 18.88
CA LYS A 195 19.13 -2.21 17.60
C LYS A 195 18.21 -1.81 16.45
N ASP A 196 16.98 -2.33 16.42
CA ASP A 196 16.00 -1.94 15.43
C ASP A 196 15.61 -0.46 15.57
N HIS A 197 15.41 0.00 16.80
CA HIS A 197 15.11 1.40 17.09
C HIS A 197 16.26 2.33 16.66
N GLU A 198 17.52 1.92 16.86
CA GLU A 198 18.70 2.65 16.38
C GLU A 198 18.71 2.76 14.85
N MET A 199 18.50 1.65 14.15
CA MET A 199 18.42 1.63 12.68
C MET A 199 17.29 2.55 12.18
N VAL A 200 16.11 2.47 12.81
CA VAL A 200 14.95 3.31 12.46
C VAL A 200 15.26 4.79 12.68
N ARG A 201 15.88 5.15 13.80
CA ARG A 201 16.27 6.54 14.10
C ARG A 201 17.23 7.07 13.03
N SER A 202 18.28 6.31 12.71
CA SER A 202 19.26 6.66 11.68
C SER A 202 18.60 6.88 10.30
N LEU A 203 17.66 6.01 9.92
CA LEU A 203 16.91 6.16 8.67
C LEU A 203 16.11 7.47 8.63
N LEU A 204 15.39 7.81 9.70
CA LEU A 204 14.55 9.01 9.77
C LEU A 204 15.40 10.29 9.76
N GLU A 205 16.51 10.32 10.50
CA GLU A 205 17.47 11.43 10.49
C GLU A 205 18.07 11.64 9.10
N GLY A 206 18.43 10.55 8.41
CA GLY A 206 18.92 10.61 7.03
C GLY A 206 17.89 11.19 6.04
N GLN A 207 16.61 10.85 6.22
CA GLN A 207 15.51 11.43 5.42
C GLN A 207 15.31 12.94 5.70
N GLN A 208 15.40 13.36 6.97
CA GLN A 208 15.30 14.77 7.35
C GLN A 208 16.45 15.61 6.76
N ARG A 209 17.70 15.13 6.81
CA ARG A 209 18.84 15.84 6.21
C ARG A 209 18.68 16.01 4.69
N ARG A 210 18.23 14.98 3.98
CA ARG A 210 17.98 15.04 2.53
C ARG A 210 16.87 16.03 2.17
N THR A 211 15.78 16.03 2.91
CA THR A 211 14.66 16.96 2.68
C THR A 211 15.05 18.40 3.01
N GLY A 212 15.80 18.63 4.09
CA GLY A 212 16.37 19.93 4.45
C GLY A 212 17.30 20.48 3.37
N HIS A 213 18.26 19.68 2.89
CA HIS A 213 19.19 20.11 1.84
C HIS A 213 18.47 20.43 0.51
N ARG A 214 17.45 19.64 0.14
CA ARG A 214 16.60 19.92 -1.02
C ARG A 214 15.83 21.24 -0.86
N ARG A 215 15.25 21.53 0.31
CA ARG A 215 14.56 22.80 0.58
C ARG A 215 15.49 24.00 0.46
N VAL A 216 16.70 23.91 1.00
CA VAL A 216 17.72 24.98 0.90
C VAL A 216 18.12 25.22 -0.57
N ARG A 217 18.37 24.15 -1.34
CA ARG A 217 18.70 24.25 -2.77
C ARG A 217 17.59 24.91 -3.59
N VAL A 218 16.33 24.50 -3.38
CA VAL A 218 15.16 25.09 -4.06
C VAL A 218 15.01 26.57 -3.67
N GLY A 219 15.15 26.92 -2.39
CA GLY A 219 15.09 28.31 -1.93
C GLY A 219 16.18 29.19 -2.55
N ARG A 220 17.41 28.68 -2.67
CA ARG A 220 18.52 29.41 -3.32
C ARG A 220 18.29 29.61 -4.82
N ALA A 221 17.77 28.59 -5.52
CA ALA A 221 17.43 28.67 -6.94
C ALA A 221 16.31 29.69 -7.20
N GLU A 222 15.28 29.71 -6.36
CA GLU A 222 14.16 30.65 -6.47
C GLU A 222 14.61 32.10 -6.21
N ARG A 223 15.47 32.32 -5.21
CA ARG A 223 16.07 33.63 -4.94
C ARG A 223 16.92 34.13 -6.12
N ARG A 224 17.63 33.23 -6.81
CA ARG A 224 18.41 33.57 -8.02
C ARG A 224 17.49 33.93 -9.20
N LYS A 225 16.38 33.22 -9.41
CA LYS A 225 15.38 33.56 -10.45
C LYS A 225 14.72 34.91 -10.22
N ARG A 226 14.36 35.24 -8.97
CA ARG A 226 13.79 36.55 -8.63
C ARG A 226 14.75 37.71 -8.95
N ARG A 227 16.04 37.56 -8.62
CA ARG A 227 17.08 38.53 -9.00
C ARG A 227 17.17 38.73 -10.51
N HIS A 228 17.09 37.65 -11.29
CA HIS A 228 17.20 37.74 -12.74
C HIS A 228 15.98 38.38 -13.41
N ARG A 229 14.77 38.16 -12.87
CA ARG A 229 13.54 38.83 -13.32
C ARG A 229 13.51 40.31 -12.95
N GLY A 230 13.98 40.68 -11.76
CA GLY A 230 14.09 42.08 -11.34
C GLY A 230 15.02 42.90 -12.24
N HIS A 231 16.05 42.27 -12.82
CA HIS A 231 16.99 42.94 -13.72
C HIS A 231 16.45 43.13 -15.15
N LYS A 232 15.46 42.35 -15.59
CA LYS A 232 14.80 42.50 -16.90
C LYS A 232 13.62 43.48 -16.92
N GLY A 233 13.24 44.04 -15.77
CA GLY A 233 12.12 44.97 -15.65
C GLY A 233 12.50 46.46 -15.70
N HIS A 234 13.77 46.79 -15.93
CA HIS A 234 14.27 48.17 -15.84
C HIS A 234 14.97 48.68 -17.12
N THR A 235 14.71 48.05 -18.25
CA THR A 235 15.16 48.53 -19.57
C THR A 235 13.95 48.69 -20.47
N GLY A 236 13.26 49.82 -20.37
CA GLY A 236 12.10 50.10 -21.21
C GLY A 236 11.24 51.22 -20.64
N ARG A 237 11.75 52.45 -20.75
CA ARG A 237 11.05 53.74 -20.92
C ARG A 237 11.97 54.85 -20.41
N ASP A 238 12.82 55.29 -21.30
CA ASP A 238 13.15 56.71 -21.47
C ASP A 238 13.48 56.84 -22.95
N ASP A 239 12.58 57.49 -23.69
CA ASP A 239 12.89 58.29 -24.89
C ASP A 239 11.60 59.03 -25.26
N THR A 240 11.65 60.34 -24.98
CA THR A 240 11.00 61.49 -25.66
C THR A 240 9.63 61.33 -26.31
#